data_AF-A0A1G5DI95-F1
#
_entry.id   AF-A0A1G5DI95-F1
#
_cell.length_a   1.000
_cell.length_b   1.000
_cell.length_c   1.000
_cell.angle_alpha   90.00
_cell.angle_beta   90.00
_cell.angle_gamma   90.00
#
_symmetry.space_group_name_H-M   'P 1'
#
loop_
_entity.id
_entity.type
_entity.pdbx_description
1 polymer ?
#
loop_
_entity_poly.entity_id
_entity_poly.type
_entity_poly.pdbx_seq_one_letter_code
_entity_poly.pdbx_strand_id
1 'polypeptide(L)'
;MDRKIGTWLEDISRSIDEIFEFLPEKRNFFEYQKDLKTKKAVERNIEIIGEAVNRISKYSETTLEINNAKKIIGTRNRIVHDYENISDEVIWTIIHKELPLLKIEVAKHLKHI
;
A
#
# COMPACT_ATOMS: atom_id res chain seq x y z
N MET A 1 -0.83 20.92 -8.03
CA MET A 1 -0.99 20.30 -6.69
C MET A 1 0.27 20.54 -5.87
N ASP A 2 0.24 20.53 -4.53
CA ASP A 2 1.46 20.67 -3.70
C ASP A 2 2.48 19.58 -4.05
N ARG A 3 3.74 19.97 -4.27
CA ARG A 3 4.85 19.06 -4.60
C ARG A 3 4.98 17.91 -3.60
N LYS A 4 4.69 18.13 -2.31
CA LYS A 4 4.73 17.09 -1.27
C LYS A 4 3.67 16.01 -1.49
N ILE A 5 2.45 16.41 -1.87
CA ILE A 5 1.36 15.47 -2.15
C ILE A 5 1.71 14.61 -3.36
N GLY A 6 2.28 15.23 -4.40
CA GLY A 6 2.79 14.51 -5.57
C GLY A 6 3.79 13.42 -5.17
N THR A 7 4.78 13.75 -4.35
CA THR A 7 5.75 12.77 -3.84
C THR A 7 5.09 11.63 -3.07
N TRP A 8 4.11 11.90 -2.18
CA TRP A 8 3.44 10.83 -1.43
C TRP A 8 2.55 9.96 -2.32
N LEU A 9 1.92 10.52 -3.35
CA LEU A 9 1.15 9.75 -4.33
C LEU A 9 2.07 8.87 -5.19
N GLU A 10 3.24 9.38 -5.58
CA GLU A 10 4.27 8.60 -6.27
C GLU A 10 4.80 7.46 -5.40
N ASP A 11 5.07 7.71 -4.11
CA ASP A 11 5.47 6.67 -3.15
C ASP A 11 4.43 5.55 -3.10
N ILE A 12 3.14 5.89 -3.01
CA ILE A 12 2.06 4.89 -3.00
C ILE A 12 2.04 4.09 -4.31
N SER A 13 2.06 4.78 -5.46
CA SER A 13 1.98 4.11 -6.76
C SER A 13 3.16 3.16 -6.97
N ARG A 14 4.37 3.65 -6.69
CA ARG A 14 5.60 2.87 -6.83
C ARG A 14 5.62 1.67 -5.92
N SER A 15 5.22 1.82 -4.65
CA SER A 15 5.18 0.69 -3.72
C SER A 15 4.17 -0.38 -4.13
N ILE A 16 3.05 -0.01 -4.75
CA ILE A 16 2.10 -0.99 -5.31
C ILE A 16 2.72 -1.71 -6.50
N ASP A 17 3.45 -1.00 -7.37
CA ASP A 17 4.14 -1.59 -8.52
C ASP A 17 5.20 -2.60 -8.08
N GLU A 18 6.07 -2.21 -7.14
CA GLU A 18 7.09 -3.09 -6.57
C GLU A 18 6.47 -4.35 -5.95
N ILE A 19 5.35 -4.23 -5.22
CA ILE A 19 4.61 -5.40 -4.69
C ILE A 19 4.21 -6.36 -5.82
N PHE A 20 3.71 -5.84 -6.94
CA PHE A 20 3.29 -6.68 -8.06
C PHE A 20 4.48 -7.27 -8.83
N GLU A 21 5.62 -6.60 -8.86
CA GLU A 21 6.87 -7.12 -9.45
C GLU A 21 7.51 -8.24 -8.62
N PHE A 22 7.38 -8.21 -7.29
CA PHE A 22 7.88 -9.29 -6.43
C PHE A 22 7.04 -10.57 -6.52
N LEU A 23 5.79 -10.46 -6.98
CA LEU A 23 4.91 -11.62 -7.14
C LEU A 23 5.15 -12.31 -8.49
N PRO A 24 5.13 -13.65 -8.54
CA PRO A 24 5.21 -14.36 -9.80
C PRO A 24 3.99 -14.06 -10.68
N GLU A 25 4.16 -14.13 -12.00
CA GLU A 25 3.07 -13.91 -12.98
C GLU A 25 1.83 -14.75 -12.64
N LYS A 26 2.03 -16.03 -12.33
CA LYS A 26 1.00 -16.90 -11.78
C LYS A 26 0.97 -16.79 -10.27
N ARG A 27 0.08 -15.95 -9.77
CA ARG A 27 -0.10 -15.74 -8.33
C ARG A 27 -0.62 -17.01 -7.64
N ASN A 28 0.13 -17.50 -6.67
CA ASN A 28 -0.22 -18.67 -5.86
C ASN A 28 0.01 -18.37 -4.37
N PHE A 29 -1.04 -18.52 -3.57
CA PHE A 29 -1.00 -18.23 -2.14
C PHE A 29 -0.01 -19.12 -1.38
N PHE A 30 0.04 -20.43 -1.68
CA PHE A 30 0.90 -21.36 -0.97
C PHE A 30 2.39 -21.17 -1.31
N GLU A 31 2.70 -20.67 -2.50
CA GLU A 31 4.06 -20.29 -2.87
C GLU A 31 4.46 -19.00 -2.16
N TYR A 32 3.58 -17.98 -2.17
CA TYR A 32 3.78 -16.74 -1.42
C TYR A 32 4.03 -16.99 0.07
N GLN A 33 3.23 -17.85 0.70
CA GLN A 33 3.35 -18.19 2.12
C GLN A 33 4.74 -18.73 2.50
N LYS A 34 5.39 -19.45 1.58
CA LYS A 34 6.72 -20.07 1.79
C LYS A 34 7.88 -19.15 1.43
N ASP A 35 7.64 -18.06 0.70
CA ASP A 35 8.67 -17.14 0.25
C ASP A 35 8.84 -15.97 1.21
N LEU A 36 9.64 -16.18 2.26
CA LEU A 36 9.93 -15.17 3.28
C LEU A 36 10.46 -13.85 2.69
N LYS A 37 11.24 -13.91 1.61
CA LYS A 37 11.81 -12.72 0.98
C LYS A 37 10.69 -11.87 0.38
N THR A 38 9.81 -12.49 -0.40
CA THR A 38 8.66 -11.80 -1.00
C THR A 38 7.72 -11.26 0.06
N LYS A 39 7.44 -12.02 1.12
CA LYS A 39 6.62 -11.54 2.25
C LYS A 39 7.19 -10.27 2.88
N LYS A 40 8.49 -10.27 3.20
CA LYS A 40 9.15 -9.09 3.78
C LYS A 40 9.18 -7.89 2.84
N ALA A 41 9.37 -8.13 1.54
CA ALA A 41 9.34 -7.06 0.53
C ALA A 41 7.93 -6.45 0.38
N VAL A 42 6.88 -7.28 0.46
CA VAL A 42 5.48 -6.84 0.42
C VAL A 42 5.11 -6.08 1.69
N GLU A 43 5.38 -6.63 2.88
CA GLU A 43 5.12 -5.98 4.17
C GLU A 43 5.72 -4.57 4.20
N ARG A 44 6.99 -4.44 3.79
CA ARG A 44 7.69 -3.16 3.75
C ARG A 44 7.01 -2.14 2.84
N ASN A 45 6.53 -2.56 1.68
CA ASN A 45 5.84 -1.65 0.76
C ASN A 45 4.45 -1.25 1.28
N ILE A 46 3.73 -2.14 1.98
CA ILE A 46 2.47 -1.78 2.64
C ILE A 46 2.71 -0.75 3.76
N GLU A 47 3.82 -0.83 4.49
CA GLU A 47 4.19 0.20 5.47
C GLU A 47 4.40 1.57 4.82
N ILE A 48 5.11 1.62 3.70
CA ILE A 48 5.37 2.86 2.94
C ILE A 48 4.06 3.47 2.45
N ILE A 49 3.19 2.65 1.85
CA ILE A 49 1.86 3.05 1.40
C ILE A 49 1.06 3.66 2.57
N GLY A 50 1.01 2.97 3.70
CA GLY A 50 0.27 3.46 4.87
C GLY A 50 0.83 4.74 5.47
N GLU A 51 2.15 4.91 5.47
CA GLU A 51 2.78 6.16 5.91
C GLU A 51 2.47 7.33 4.96
N ALA A 52 2.54 7.11 3.64
CA ALA A 52 2.21 8.14 2.66
C ALA A 52 0.72 8.55 2.76
N VAL A 53 -0.20 7.59 2.90
CA VAL A 53 -1.63 7.87 3.12
C VAL A 53 -1.87 8.64 4.43
N ASN A 54 -1.15 8.29 5.50
CA ASN A 54 -1.23 9.00 6.78
C ASN A 54 -0.75 10.47 6.66
N ARG A 55 0.33 10.71 5.90
CA ARG A 55 0.84 12.07 5.65
C ARG A 55 -0.15 12.90 4.86
N ILE A 56 -0.69 12.36 3.76
CA ILE A 56 -1.75 13.00 2.98
C ILE A 56 -2.94 13.36 3.87
N SER A 57 -3.42 12.39 4.66
CA SER A 57 -4.61 12.57 5.52
C SER A 57 -4.44 13.62 6.62
N LYS A 58 -3.20 13.92 7.01
CA LYS A 58 -2.87 14.93 8.03
C LYS A 58 -2.44 16.27 7.44
N TYR A 59 -2.33 16.36 6.12
CA TYR A 59 -1.81 17.54 5.48
C TYR A 59 -2.90 18.61 5.36
N SER A 60 -2.82 19.64 6.21
CA SER A 60 -3.87 20.67 6.30
C SER A 60 -4.06 21.51 5.03
N GLU A 61 -3.06 21.56 4.16
CA GLU A 61 -3.09 22.34 2.91
C GLU A 61 -3.74 21.57 1.74
N THR A 62 -4.22 20.34 1.97
CA THR A 62 -4.93 19.57 0.95
C THR A 62 -6.40 19.31 1.29
N THR A 63 -7.22 19.28 0.24
CA THR A 63 -8.59 18.76 0.28
C THR A 63 -8.67 17.36 -0.34
N LEU A 64 -7.53 16.76 -0.69
CA LEU A 64 -7.49 15.42 -1.26
C LEU A 64 -7.79 14.39 -0.17
N GLU A 65 -8.78 13.54 -0.43
CA GLU A 65 -9.12 12.42 0.43
C GLU A 65 -8.85 11.11 -0.31
N ILE A 66 -8.17 10.19 0.38
CA ILE A 66 -7.96 8.82 -0.10
C ILE A 66 -9.07 7.94 0.47
N ASN A 67 -9.74 7.19 -0.40
CA ASN A 67 -10.76 6.23 0.00
C ASN A 67 -10.18 5.17 0.93
N ASN A 68 -10.93 4.83 1.98
CA ASN A 68 -10.51 3.88 3.01
C ASN A 68 -9.20 4.22 3.73
N ALA A 69 -8.74 5.48 3.72
CA ALA A 69 -7.47 5.90 4.34
C ALA A 69 -7.30 5.36 5.77
N LYS A 70 -8.34 5.46 6.62
CA LYS A 70 -8.32 4.92 8.00
C LYS A 70 -7.97 3.43 8.05
N LYS A 71 -8.50 2.63 7.13
CA LYS A 71 -8.24 1.18 7.06
C LYS A 71 -6.81 0.90 6.59
N ILE A 72 -6.33 1.64 5.59
CA ILE A 72 -4.95 1.52 5.09
C ILE A 72 -3.95 1.86 6.21
N ILE A 73 -4.16 2.96 6.92
CA ILE A 73 -3.34 3.38 8.06
C ILE A 73 -3.41 2.33 9.19
N GLY A 74 -4.61 1.82 9.49
CA GLY A 74 -4.78 0.75 10.48
C GLY A 74 -4.03 -0.53 10.12
N THR A 75 -4.01 -0.90 8.84
CA THR A 75 -3.25 -2.05 8.33
C THR A 75 -1.75 -1.86 8.54
N ARG A 76 -1.21 -0.70 8.17
CA ARG A 76 0.20 -0.35 8.44
C ARG A 76 0.52 -0.42 9.93
N ASN A 77 -0.36 0.08 10.80
CA ASN A 77 -0.13 0.01 12.25
C ASN A 77 -0.09 -1.43 12.77
N ARG A 78 -0.93 -2.32 12.23
CA ARG A 78 -0.87 -3.75 12.56
C ARG A 78 0.44 -4.37 12.07
N ILE A 79 0.90 -4.04 10.86
CA ILE A 79 2.17 -4.55 10.33
C ILE A 79 3.36 -4.08 11.16
N VAL A 80 3.33 -2.87 11.71
CA VAL A 80 4.45 -2.37 12.52
C VAL A 80 4.41 -2.90 13.97
N HIS A 81 3.21 -3.02 14.57
CA HIS A 81 3.08 -3.27 16.01
C HIS A 81 2.61 -4.69 16.38
N ASP A 82 2.03 -5.41 15.43
CA ASP A 82 1.38 -6.71 15.65
C ASP A 82 1.76 -7.72 14.54
N TYR A 83 2.96 -7.56 13.96
CA TYR A 83 3.42 -8.36 12.81
C TYR A 83 3.44 -9.87 13.08
N GLU A 84 3.61 -10.28 14.34
CA GLU A 84 3.61 -11.69 14.73
C GLU A 84 2.22 -12.34 14.56
N ASN A 85 1.16 -11.53 14.57
CA ASN A 85 -0.23 -12.00 14.49
C ASN A 85 -0.90 -11.69 13.13
N ILE A 86 -0.17 -11.07 12.19
CA ILE A 86 -0.70 -10.87 10.84
C ILE A 86 -0.61 -12.18 10.06
N SER A 87 -1.78 -12.67 9.66
CA SER A 87 -1.87 -13.86 8.82
C SER A 87 -1.55 -13.53 7.37
N ASP A 88 -0.90 -14.47 6.68
CA ASP A 88 -0.56 -14.34 5.25
C ASP A 88 -1.83 -14.12 4.41
N GLU A 89 -2.99 -14.66 4.82
CA GLU A 89 -4.28 -14.49 4.15
C GLU A 89 -4.76 -13.03 4.16
N VAL A 90 -4.49 -12.29 5.24
CA VAL A 90 -4.84 -10.86 5.34
C VAL A 90 -4.03 -10.07 4.33
N ILE A 91 -2.71 -10.29 4.30
CA ILE A 91 -1.83 -9.62 3.33
C ILE A 91 -2.21 -10.01 1.90
N TRP A 92 -2.48 -11.28 1.65
CA TRP A 92 -2.93 -11.76 0.35
C TRP A 92 -4.23 -11.08 -0.11
N THR A 93 -5.18 -10.89 0.80
CA THR A 93 -6.43 -10.16 0.52
C THR A 93 -6.16 -8.71 0.15
N ILE A 94 -5.26 -8.03 0.87
CA ILE A 94 -4.87 -6.65 0.57
C ILE A 94 -4.28 -6.54 -0.83
N ILE A 95 -3.31 -7.40 -1.17
CA ILE A 95 -2.66 -7.45 -2.49
C ILE A 95 -3.68 -7.59 -3.62
N HIS A 96 -4.67 -8.46 -3.45
CA HIS A 96 -5.59 -8.81 -4.53
C HIS A 96 -6.84 -7.93 -4.62
N LYS A 97 -7.31 -7.36 -3.51
CA LYS A 97 -8.57 -6.61 -3.48
C LYS A 97 -8.37 -5.12 -3.25
N GLU A 98 -7.41 -4.73 -2.43
CA GLU A 98 -7.31 -3.35 -1.94
C GLU A 98 -6.30 -2.53 -2.74
N LEU A 99 -5.10 -3.07 -2.96
CA LEU A 99 -4.05 -2.36 -3.71
C LEU A 99 -4.44 -2.01 -5.15
N PRO A 100 -5.13 -2.86 -5.94
CA PRO A 100 -5.56 -2.49 -7.28
C PRO A 100 -6.49 -1.28 -7.29
N LEU A 101 -7.41 -1.20 -6.31
CA LEU A 101 -8.35 -0.08 -6.19
C LEU A 101 -7.62 1.21 -5.81
N LEU A 102 -6.71 1.13 -4.82
CA LEU A 102 -5.89 2.26 -4.39
C LEU A 102 -5.00 2.77 -5.54
N LYS A 103 -4.42 1.87 -6.33
CA LYS A 103 -3.60 2.26 -7.49
C LYS A 103 -4.40 3.04 -8.52
N ILE A 104 -5.63 2.60 -8.83
CA ILE A 104 -6.51 3.30 -9.76
C ILE A 104 -6.86 4.71 -9.25
N GLU A 105 -7.15 4.83 -7.96
CA GLU A 105 -7.44 6.10 -7.31
C GLU A 105 -6.24 7.06 -7.35
N VAL A 106 -5.07 6.61 -6.90
CA VAL A 106 -3.84 7.40 -6.89
C VAL A 106 -3.46 7.83 -8.30
N ALA A 107 -3.58 6.95 -9.29
CA ALA A 107 -3.30 7.28 -10.69
C ALA A 107 -4.22 8.39 -11.23
N LYS A 108 -5.48 8.47 -10.78
CA LYS A 108 -6.36 9.59 -11.16
C LYS A 108 -5.83 10.89 -10.60
N HIS A 109 -5.40 10.91 -9.34
CA HIS A 109 -4.86 12.12 -8.72
C HIS A 109 -3.54 12.56 -9.37
N LEU A 110 -2.63 11.64 -9.70
CA LEU A 110 -1.37 11.92 -10.39
C LEU A 110 -1.57 12.53 -11.80
N LYS A 111 -2.61 12.12 -12.54
CA LYS A 111 -2.93 12.70 -13.87
C LYS A 111 -3.40 14.15 -13.84
N HIS A 112 -3.76 14.65 -12.66
CA HIS A 112 -4.24 16.02 -12.44
C HIS A 112 -3.23 16.88 -11.69
N ILE A 113 -1.97 16.43 -11.60
CA ILE A 113 -0.84 17.18 -11.02
C ILE A 113 -0.18 18.05 -12.08
#